data_AF-A0AA37GE44-F1
#
_entry.id   AF-A0AA37GE44-F1
#
_cell.length_a   1.000
_cell.length_b   1.000
_cell.length_c   1.000
_cell.angle_alpha   90.00
_cell.angle_beta   90.00
_cell.angle_gamma   90.00
#
_symmetry.space_group_name_H-M   'P 1'
#
loop_
_entity.id
_entity.type
_entity.pdbx_description
1 polymer ?
#
loop_
_entity_poly.entity_id
_entity_poly.type
_entity_poly.pdbx_seq_one_letter_code
_entity_poly.pdbx_strand_id
1 'polypeptide(L)'
;MYAWIVLRLFQAIDAHSGYDFPWSLRHFLPFWAGADHHDLHHEKFIGNYASSFRWWDYCLDTEAGLEAHKKRREKKLKAIKAQKAQ
;
A
#
# COMPACT_ATOMS: atom_id res chain seq x y z
N MET A 1 9.59 -4.07 26.19
CA MET A 1 10.19 -3.01 25.35
C MET A 1 11.07 -3.60 24.24
N TYR A 2 12.16 -4.31 24.54
CA TYR A 2 13.11 -4.80 23.52
C TYR A 2 12.50 -5.74 22.47
N ALA A 3 11.62 -6.67 22.87
CA ALA A 3 10.95 -7.56 21.90
C ALA A 3 10.17 -6.77 20.83
N TRP A 4 9.44 -5.74 21.24
CA TRP A 4 8.71 -4.86 20.32
C TRP A 4 9.64 -4.12 19.36
N ILE A 5 10.75 -3.58 19.87
CA ILE A 5 11.74 -2.87 19.06
C ILE A 5 12.34 -3.80 18.01
N VAL A 6 12.73 -5.01 18.41
CA VAL A 6 13.30 -6.02 17.51
C VAL A 6 12.30 -6.36 16.40
N LEU A 7 11.04 -6.64 16.74
CA LEU A 7 9.99 -6.92 15.75
C LEU A 7 9.78 -5.74 14.78
N ARG A 8 9.78 -4.51 15.28
CA ARG A 8 9.64 -3.31 14.44
C ARG A 8 10.83 -3.08 13.51
N LEU A 9 12.05 -3.37 13.96
CA LEU A 9 13.25 -3.30 13.13
C LEU A 9 13.24 -4.36 12.04
N PHE A 10 12.86 -5.61 12.35
CA PHE A 10 12.70 -6.65 11.34
C PHE A 10 11.69 -6.25 10.27
N GLN A 11 10.53 -5.73 10.67
CA GLN A 11 9.55 -5.24 9.71
C GLN A 11 10.08 -4.05 8.89
N ALA A 12 10.81 -3.12 9.51
CA ALA A 12 11.38 -2.00 8.78
C ALA A 12 12.37 -2.47 7.69
N ILE A 13 13.20 -3.47 8.00
CA ILE A 13 14.13 -4.08 7.04
C ILE A 13 13.37 -4.80 5.92
N ASP A 14 12.36 -5.61 6.26
CA ASP A 14 11.50 -6.31 5.30
C ASP A 14 10.80 -5.34 4.33
N ALA A 15 10.40 -4.18 4.82
CA ALA A 15 9.69 -3.15 4.05
C ALA A 15 10.61 -2.20 3.23
N HIS A 16 11.83 -1.93 3.69
CA HIS A 16 12.66 -0.83 3.11
C HIS A 16 14.03 -1.28 2.60
N SER A 17 14.36 -2.57 2.67
CA SER A 17 15.63 -3.07 2.13
C SER A 17 15.64 -3.19 0.61
N GLY A 18 14.47 -3.12 -0.04
CA GLY A 18 14.30 -3.34 -1.48
C GLY A 18 14.35 -4.82 -1.89
N TYR A 19 14.43 -5.75 -0.93
CA TYR A 19 14.46 -7.19 -1.17
C TYR A 19 13.15 -7.86 -0.73
N ASP A 20 12.63 -8.76 -1.57
CA ASP A 20 11.50 -9.65 -1.23
C ASP A 20 12.05 -10.96 -0.67
N PHE A 21 12.21 -11.02 0.66
CA PHE A 21 12.79 -12.18 1.33
C PHE A 21 11.83 -13.37 1.34
N PRO A 22 12.30 -14.62 1.13
CA PRO A 22 11.42 -15.79 1.08
C PRO A 22 10.72 -16.11 2.41
N TRP A 23 11.19 -15.54 3.53
CA TRP A 23 10.56 -15.65 4.85
C TRP A 23 9.72 -14.42 5.23
N SER A 24 9.53 -13.45 4.32
CA SER A 24 8.65 -12.30 4.58
C SER A 24 7.24 -12.78 4.91
N LEU A 25 6.60 -12.12 5.89
CA LEU A 25 5.21 -12.41 6.24
C LEU A 25 4.26 -12.14 5.08
N ARG A 26 4.64 -11.32 4.09
CA ARG A 26 3.88 -11.07 2.85
C ARG A 26 3.60 -12.35 2.05
N HIS A 27 4.48 -13.34 2.10
CA HIS A 27 4.27 -14.60 1.40
C HIS A 27 3.27 -15.52 2.10
N PHE A 28 3.06 -15.35 3.40
CA PHE A 28 2.14 -16.17 4.20
C PHE A 28 0.81 -15.48 4.47
N LEU A 29 0.81 -14.15 4.54
CA LEU A 29 -0.34 -13.32 4.89
C LEU A 29 -0.66 -12.36 3.71
N PRO A 30 -1.82 -12.53 3.04
CA PRO A 30 -2.14 -11.78 1.82
C PRO A 30 -2.35 -10.27 2.06
N PHE A 31 -2.55 -9.87 3.31
CA PHE A 31 -2.75 -8.48 3.73
C PHE A 31 -1.48 -7.84 4.31
N TRP A 32 -0.36 -8.58 4.40
CA TRP A 32 0.90 -8.04 4.89
C TRP A 32 1.65 -7.30 3.77
N ALA A 33 2.15 -6.11 4.09
CA ALA A 33 2.93 -5.26 3.20
C ALA A 33 4.40 -5.66 3.28
N GLY A 34 5.05 -5.82 2.12
CA GLY A 34 6.48 -6.07 2.00
C GLY A 34 7.17 -4.93 1.24
N ALA A 35 8.39 -5.20 0.76
CA ALA A 35 9.19 -4.22 0.02
C ALA A 35 8.45 -3.60 -1.17
N ASP A 36 7.73 -4.39 -1.98
CA ASP A 36 6.99 -3.91 -3.15
C ASP A 36 5.97 -2.80 -2.84
N HIS A 37 5.26 -2.92 -1.71
CA HIS A 37 4.21 -1.99 -1.32
C HIS A 37 4.80 -0.63 -0.96
N HIS A 38 5.96 -0.65 -0.29
CA HIS A 38 6.73 0.54 0.09
C HIS A 38 7.53 1.13 -1.06
N ASP A 39 8.11 0.29 -1.92
CA ASP A 39 8.79 0.73 -3.12
C ASP A 39 7.83 1.50 -4.03
N LEU A 40 6.58 1.03 -4.16
CA LEU A 40 5.54 1.75 -4.90
C LEU A 40 5.17 3.09 -4.23
N HIS A 41 5.18 3.14 -2.89
CA HIS A 41 5.01 4.38 -2.15
C HIS A 41 6.16 5.35 -2.45
N HIS A 42 7.41 4.89 -2.43
CA HIS A 42 8.59 5.70 -2.75
C HIS A 42 8.67 6.09 -4.24
N GLU A 43 8.15 5.28 -5.16
CA GLU A 43 8.09 5.61 -6.59
C GLU A 43 7.10 6.75 -6.85
N LYS A 44 5.91 6.68 -6.24
CA LYS A 44 4.78 7.57 -6.57
C LYS A 44 4.58 8.72 -5.59
N PHE A 45 5.12 8.59 -4.38
CA PHE A 45 4.95 9.50 -3.25
C PHE A 45 3.48 9.77 -2.86
N ILE A 46 2.54 8.97 -3.36
CA ILE A 46 1.10 9.15 -3.18
C ILE A 46 0.45 7.76 -2.99
N GLY A 47 -0.13 7.55 -1.82
CA GLY A 47 -0.77 6.30 -1.42
C GLY A 47 0.19 5.27 -0.81
N ASN A 48 -0.32 4.08 -0.50
CA ASN A 48 0.41 3.00 0.18
C ASN A 48 1.11 3.47 1.47
N TYR A 49 0.38 4.17 2.35
CA TYR A 49 0.94 4.76 3.56
C TYR A 49 1.15 3.75 4.69
N ALA A 50 0.46 2.61 4.65
CA ALA A 50 0.51 1.63 5.72
C ALA A 50 1.78 0.80 5.65
N SER A 51 2.52 0.73 6.77
CA SER A 51 3.83 0.07 6.76
C SER A 51 3.81 -1.44 6.92
N SER A 52 2.76 -2.02 7.49
CA SER A 52 2.63 -3.46 7.74
C SER A 52 1.38 -4.07 7.13
N PHE A 53 0.23 -3.41 7.25
CA PHE A 53 -1.05 -3.99 6.86
C PHE A 53 -1.66 -3.23 5.70
N ARG A 54 -1.74 -3.86 4.53
CA ARG A 54 -2.25 -3.27 3.28
C ARG A 54 -3.73 -2.90 3.37
N TRP A 55 -4.50 -3.55 4.24
CA TRP A 55 -5.91 -3.24 4.40
C TRP A 55 -6.16 -1.80 4.82
N TRP A 56 -5.19 -1.13 5.47
CA TRP A 56 -5.41 0.24 5.92
C TRP A 56 -5.50 1.16 4.71
N ASP A 57 -4.66 0.93 3.72
CA ASP A 57 -4.74 1.62 2.45
C ASP A 57 -6.03 1.28 1.68
N TYR A 58 -6.49 0.04 1.75
CA TYR A 58 -7.77 -0.35 1.15
C TYR A 58 -8.96 0.35 1.82
N CYS A 59 -9.05 0.28 3.16
CA CYS A 59 -10.14 0.85 3.95
C CYS A 59 -10.23 2.38 3.81
N LEU A 60 -9.09 3.04 3.65
CA LEU A 60 -8.99 4.50 3.55
C LEU A 60 -8.93 5.00 2.08
N ASP A 61 -9.03 4.11 1.09
CA ASP A 61 -8.94 4.42 -0.35
C ASP A 61 -7.61 5.12 -0.74
N THR A 62 -6.50 4.73 -0.07
CA THR A 62 -5.16 5.28 -0.29
C THR A 62 -4.21 4.32 -1.01
N GLU A 63 -4.70 3.27 -1.67
CA GLU A 63 -3.82 2.37 -2.46
C GLU A 63 -3.20 3.08 -3.68
N ALA A 64 -1.89 2.92 -3.87
CA ALA A 64 -1.11 3.50 -4.98
C ALA A 64 -1.07 2.61 -6.24
N GLY A 65 -1.73 1.45 -6.22
CA GLY A 65 -1.75 0.49 -7.33
C GLY A 65 -2.45 1.02 -8.59
N LEU A 66 -2.08 0.47 -9.76
CA LEU A 66 -2.68 0.87 -11.05
C LEU A 66 -4.21 0.72 -11.05
N GLU A 67 -4.72 -0.37 -10.48
CA GLU A 67 -6.16 -0.62 -10.40
C GLU A 67 -6.88 0.42 -9.52
N ALA A 68 -6.30 0.80 -8.38
CA ALA A 68 -6.83 1.85 -7.53
C ALA A 68 -6.85 3.21 -8.26
N HIS A 69 -5.78 3.54 -9.01
CA HIS A 69 -5.74 4.76 -9.84
C HIS A 69 -6.79 4.75 -10.95
N LYS A 70 -6.98 3.63 -11.66
CA LYS A 70 -8.02 3.47 -12.69
C LYS A 70 -9.41 3.67 -12.09
N LYS A 71 -9.72 2.99 -10.98
CA LYS A 71 -11.00 3.11 -10.25
C LYS A 71 -11.29 4.56 -9.84
N ARG A 72 -10.30 5.26 -9.26
CA ARG A 72 -10.42 6.68 -8.89
C ARG A 72 -10.67 7.57 -10.11
N ARG A 73 -9.97 7.32 -11.23
CA ARG A 73 -10.16 8.06 -12.49
C ARG A 73 -11.56 7.85 -13.08
N GLU A 74 -12.05 6.62 -13.11
CA GLU A 74 -13.39 6.31 -13.60
C GLU A 74 -14.49 6.95 -12.74
N LYS A 75 -14.36 6.89 -11.41
CA LYS A 75 -15.26 7.56 -10.47
C LYS A 75 -15.31 9.07 -10.74
N LYS A 76 -14.15 9.71 -10.94
CA LYS A 76 -14.05 11.13 -11.30
C LYS A 76 -14.72 11.45 -12.64
N LEU A 77 -14.49 10.63 -13.67
CA LEU A 77 -15.11 10.81 -15.00
C LEU A 77 -16.63 10.66 -14.95
N LYS A 78 -17.15 9.67 -14.20
CA LYS A 78 -18.59 9.48 -13.99
C LYS A 78 -19.20 10.69 -13.28
N ALA A 79 -18.55 11.22 -12.24
CA ALA A 79 -19.00 12.42 -11.54
C ALA A 79 -19.05 13.66 -12.46
N ILE A 80 -18.01 13.87 -13.28
CA ILE A 80 -17.97 14.99 -14.25
C ILE A 80 -19.10 14.86 -15.29
N LYS A 81 -19.36 13.65 -15.82
CA LYS A 81 -20.44 13.43 -16.78
C LYS A 81 -21.81 13.69 -16.16
N ALA A 82 -22.04 13.24 -14.92
CA ALA A 82 -23.27 13.50 -14.20
C ALA A 82 -23.51 15.00 -13.97
N GLN A 83 -22.46 15.74 -13.58
CA GLN A 83 -22.53 17.19 -13.39
C GLN A 83 -22.83 17.96 -14.69
N LYS A 84 -22.36 17.47 -15.85
CA LYS A 84 -22.64 18.08 -17.16
C LYS A 84 -24.03 17.74 -17.73
N ALA A 85 -24.66 16.68 -17.23
CA ALA A 85 -25.98 16.24 -17.67
C ALA A 85 -27.12 16.89 -16.85
N GLN A 86 -26.76 17.53 -15.73
CA GLN A 86 -27.62 18.39 -14.91
C GLN A 86 -27.55 19.83 -15.44
#